data_AF-A0A7S2W2B8-F1
#
_entry.id   AF-A0A7S2W2B8-F1
#
_cell.length_a   1.000
_cell.length_b   1.000
_cell.length_c   1.000
_cell.angle_alpha   90.00
_cell.angle_beta   90.00
_cell.angle_gamma   90.00
#
_symmetry.space_group_name_H-M   'P 1'
#
loop_
_entity.id
_entity.type
_entity.pdbx_description
1 polymer ?
#
loop_
_entity_poly.entity_id
_entity_poly.type
_entity_poly.pdbx_seq_one_letter_code
_entity_poly.pdbx_strand_id
1 'polypeptide(L)'
;MESGRNALKAKVEAFYKKHDASRLGEGIDAIVDYGLAEGVDVLNAVLLEKYGACLDGGGANAFDDKLYIRSRIEMFYLKNEPSKLDNKDDMNGIVEWVMYNGIDSLNDKLFLKYGEVVEEVQESDVYIHLEAFYAKHNPKKSPAEIRAVLDWGVVNGFTDLNLKMIERYGEGLGMTDRKKLRKDTTAKLTSFYTQHNPEKLDPDNLEFIVEYALKHGMNNLNTRLQAKYSSNLTTIQRDEKRPLSKNIAQKARQSIRKSLSVFSTGADRSVRIESIRDAQAAVLGDLEYQEYLRKLIEIFYAREDPNKLLDGVSAIMEYALAAGESALNKRLVEKYGRNLDSIDKEFQAMRKKITNFYKTYDPTKLEPERVEDLDTIVGWALVHGKEKLNAALMKKYDEDVDGSGLSKRLQHFYKTEHGTEKKQEELEKIVAWTFSNGVDKLNKKLHKKYGKSLVDTTFNHMSESQEHAAPSPVEIEEPCEIPEEGERNTTQEKLENKLKMFYEKKAPEMNNNKHISQAVDQILETGVEAFNAQLVDTFGESLVSMERARSSTRVSRAEVLINARRSRAVTKSMKLSESIDHKVV
;
A
#
# COMPACT_ATOMS: atom_id res chain seq x y z
N MET A 1 62.17 -6.03 30.79
CA MET A 1 60.79 -5.90 31.31
C MET A 1 60.32 -4.46 31.39
N GLU A 2 61.16 -3.54 31.87
CA GLU A 2 60.81 -2.12 32.03
C GLU A 2 60.36 -1.40 30.73
N SER A 3 60.99 -1.73 29.59
CA SER A 3 60.57 -1.21 28.27
C SER A 3 59.14 -1.63 27.87
N GLY A 4 58.75 -2.89 28.16
CA GLY A 4 57.40 -3.38 27.86
C GLY A 4 56.33 -2.76 28.76
N ARG A 5 56.65 -2.54 30.04
CA ARG A 5 55.76 -1.86 30.99
C ARG A 5 55.46 -0.43 30.59
N ASN A 6 56.49 0.34 30.20
CA ASN A 6 56.32 1.72 29.76
C ASN A 6 55.52 1.83 28.46
N ALA A 7 55.70 0.88 27.52
CA ALA A 7 54.91 0.84 26.29
C ALA A 7 53.42 0.54 26.55
N LEU A 8 53.11 -0.42 27.43
CA LEU A 8 51.74 -0.72 27.82
C LEU A 8 51.10 0.45 28.58
N LYS A 9 51.86 1.08 29.50
CA LYS A 9 51.41 2.27 30.23
C LYS A 9 51.02 3.41 29.31
N ALA A 10 51.83 3.72 28.30
CA ALA A 10 51.50 4.76 27.32
C ALA A 10 50.20 4.45 26.53
N LYS A 11 49.96 3.18 26.19
CA LYS A 11 48.72 2.76 25.52
C LYS A 11 47.51 2.90 26.45
N VAL A 12 47.63 2.48 27.70
CA VAL A 12 46.56 2.61 28.71
C VAL A 12 46.23 4.07 29.00
N GLU A 13 47.24 4.92 29.15
CA GLU A 13 47.07 6.38 29.30
C GLU A 13 46.36 7.00 28.09
N ALA A 14 46.79 6.66 26.87
CA ALA A 14 46.15 7.15 25.65
C ALA A 14 44.68 6.71 25.55
N PHE A 15 44.38 5.47 25.93
CA PHE A 15 43.02 4.93 25.97
C PHE A 15 42.14 5.72 26.95
N TYR A 16 42.55 5.86 28.21
CA TYR A 16 41.76 6.55 29.22
C TYR A 16 41.62 8.04 28.92
N LYS A 17 42.62 8.70 28.32
CA LYS A 17 42.48 10.08 27.85
C LYS A 17 41.33 10.28 26.88
N LYS A 18 41.02 9.27 26.06
CA LYS A 18 39.94 9.30 25.07
C LYS A 18 38.60 8.86 25.65
N HIS A 19 38.58 7.84 26.50
CA HIS A 19 37.34 7.18 26.92
C HIS A 19 36.88 7.53 28.35
N ASP A 20 37.79 7.87 29.27
CA ASP A 20 37.48 8.24 30.66
C ASP A 20 38.65 8.97 31.31
N ALA A 21 38.75 10.29 31.06
CA ALA A 21 39.87 11.11 31.52
C ALA A 21 39.95 11.23 33.05
N SER A 22 38.87 10.91 33.79
CA SER A 22 38.87 10.95 35.26
C SER A 22 39.79 9.88 35.86
N ARG A 23 40.09 8.80 35.11
CA ARG A 23 40.99 7.72 35.49
C ARG A 23 42.48 8.03 35.28
N LEU A 24 42.82 9.20 34.71
CA LEU A 24 44.20 9.50 34.31
C LEU A 24 45.19 9.80 35.45
N GLY A 25 44.77 9.77 36.71
CA GLY A 25 45.63 10.09 37.87
C GLY A 25 45.90 8.92 38.81
N GLU A 26 44.88 8.13 39.13
CA GLU A 26 44.98 7.06 40.13
C GLU A 26 44.65 5.69 39.51
N GLY A 27 45.55 4.71 39.70
CA GLY A 27 45.30 3.31 39.36
C GLY A 27 45.75 2.87 37.96
N ILE A 28 46.34 3.73 37.13
CA ILE A 28 46.91 3.31 35.83
C ILE A 28 47.99 2.24 36.03
N ASP A 29 48.90 2.43 36.98
CA ASP A 29 49.97 1.46 37.23
C ASP A 29 49.41 0.09 37.62
N ALA A 30 48.33 0.04 38.41
CA ALA A 30 47.67 -1.22 38.76
C ALA A 30 47.04 -1.91 37.54
N ILE A 31 46.48 -1.15 36.60
CA ILE A 31 45.90 -1.68 35.36
C ILE A 31 47.00 -2.19 34.41
N VAL A 32 48.13 -1.48 34.35
CA VAL A 32 49.30 -1.91 33.58
C VAL A 32 49.88 -3.19 34.17
N ASP A 33 50.04 -3.23 35.50
CA ASP A 33 50.56 -4.41 36.19
C ASP A 33 49.61 -5.60 36.05
N TYR A 34 48.29 -5.38 36.06
CA TYR A 34 47.29 -6.39 35.72
C TYR A 34 47.45 -6.91 34.29
N GLY A 35 47.60 -6.03 33.29
CA GLY A 35 47.81 -6.44 31.91
C GLY A 35 49.15 -7.16 31.66
N LEU A 36 50.18 -6.88 32.47
CA LEU A 36 51.45 -7.62 32.42
C LEU A 36 51.35 -9.00 33.10
N ALA A 37 50.53 -9.12 34.14
CA ALA A 37 50.35 -10.37 34.89
C ALA A 37 49.42 -11.35 34.15
N GLU A 38 48.25 -10.87 33.71
CA GLU A 38 47.20 -11.70 33.09
C GLU A 38 47.28 -11.72 31.55
N GLY A 39 48.06 -10.81 30.96
CA GLY A 39 48.19 -10.65 29.51
C GLY A 39 47.33 -9.51 28.94
N VAL A 40 47.80 -8.91 27.84
CA VAL A 40 47.16 -7.76 27.20
C VAL A 40 45.79 -8.11 26.63
N ASP A 41 45.57 -9.37 26.21
CA ASP A 41 44.26 -9.83 25.71
C ASP A 41 43.18 -9.83 26.80
N VAL A 42 43.53 -10.25 28.02
CA VAL A 42 42.62 -10.22 29.17
C VAL A 42 42.31 -8.78 29.56
N LEU A 43 43.31 -7.91 29.58
CA LEU A 43 43.11 -6.47 29.79
C LEU A 43 42.22 -5.86 28.70
N ASN A 44 42.43 -6.22 27.43
CA ASN A 44 41.61 -5.76 26.31
C ASN A 44 40.15 -6.23 26.43
N ALA A 45 39.89 -7.45 26.91
CA ALA A 45 38.53 -7.94 27.17
C ALA A 45 37.82 -7.11 28.25
N VAL A 46 38.50 -6.81 29.37
CA VAL A 46 37.94 -5.98 30.45
C VAL A 46 37.66 -4.55 29.97
N LEU A 47 38.57 -3.97 29.17
CA LEU A 47 38.37 -2.63 28.61
C LEU A 47 37.24 -2.60 27.56
N LEU A 48 37.13 -3.65 26.74
CA LEU A 48 36.06 -3.80 25.76
C LEU A 48 34.69 -3.92 26.43
N GLU A 49 34.57 -4.74 27.49
CA GLU A 49 33.33 -4.89 28.25
C GLU A 49 32.89 -3.57 28.90
N LYS A 50 33.83 -2.80 29.45
CA LYS A 50 33.51 -1.60 30.23
C LYS A 50 33.36 -0.33 29.39
N TYR A 51 34.14 -0.21 28.33
CA TYR A 51 34.26 1.03 27.53
C TYR A 51 33.98 0.82 26.03
N GLY A 52 33.72 -0.40 25.58
CA GLY A 52 33.45 -0.71 24.17
C GLY A 52 34.66 -0.54 23.25
N ALA A 53 35.89 -0.52 23.79
CA ALA A 53 37.12 -0.34 23.00
C ALA A 53 38.32 -1.05 23.66
N CYS A 54 39.37 -1.35 22.88
CA CYS A 54 40.62 -1.96 23.35
C CYS A 54 41.85 -1.06 23.13
N LEU A 55 43.00 -1.41 23.73
CA LEU A 55 44.21 -0.58 23.75
C LEU A 55 44.86 -0.37 22.38
N ASP A 56 44.75 -1.33 21.47
CA ASP A 56 45.48 -1.33 20.20
C ASP A 56 44.73 -0.60 19.07
N GLY A 57 43.63 0.09 19.37
CA GLY A 57 42.85 0.84 18.39
C GLY A 57 42.14 -0.03 17.34
N GLY A 58 42.35 -1.35 17.34
CA GLY A 58 41.68 -2.33 16.48
C GLY A 58 40.32 -2.83 17.01
N GLY A 59 39.88 -2.32 18.17
CA GLY A 59 38.72 -2.84 18.91
C GLY A 59 37.35 -2.40 18.42
N ALA A 60 37.25 -1.39 17.56
CA ALA A 60 35.99 -1.12 16.87
C ALA A 60 35.70 -2.27 15.89
N ASN A 61 36.69 -2.66 15.08
CA ASN A 61 36.50 -3.67 14.05
C ASN A 61 36.30 -5.08 14.63
N ALA A 62 37.00 -5.53 15.67
CA ALA A 62 36.82 -6.92 16.13
C ALA A 62 35.44 -7.19 16.78
N PHE A 63 34.89 -6.21 17.49
CA PHE A 63 33.54 -6.30 18.06
C PHE A 63 32.47 -6.10 16.98
N ASP A 64 32.69 -5.14 16.08
CA ASP A 64 31.85 -4.97 14.88
C ASP A 64 31.90 -6.21 13.99
N ASP A 65 33.05 -6.87 13.85
CA ASP A 65 33.25 -8.11 13.08
C ASP A 65 32.52 -9.27 13.73
N LYS A 66 32.58 -9.41 15.07
CA LYS A 66 31.83 -10.47 15.78
C LYS A 66 30.32 -10.27 15.63
N LEU A 67 29.82 -9.04 15.78
CA LEU A 67 28.40 -8.71 15.58
C LEU A 67 27.96 -8.85 14.13
N TYR A 68 28.81 -8.45 13.19
CA TYR A 68 28.58 -8.56 11.75
C TYR A 68 28.54 -10.03 11.32
N ILE A 69 29.53 -10.82 11.72
CA ILE A 69 29.57 -12.27 11.48
C ILE A 69 28.37 -12.96 12.11
N ARG A 70 28.03 -12.62 13.36
CA ARG A 70 26.83 -13.12 14.03
C ARG A 70 25.58 -12.85 13.22
N SER A 71 25.37 -11.59 12.83
CA SER A 71 24.19 -11.17 12.08
C SER A 71 24.09 -11.92 10.74
N ARG A 72 25.21 -12.14 10.05
CA ARG A 72 25.24 -12.90 8.79
C ARG A 72 24.87 -14.37 8.99
N ILE A 73 25.41 -15.01 10.02
CA ILE A 73 25.13 -16.41 10.33
C ILE A 73 23.68 -16.58 10.78
N GLU A 74 23.18 -15.65 11.60
CA GLU A 74 21.79 -15.66 12.04
C GLU A 74 20.82 -15.53 10.86
N MET A 75 21.11 -14.61 9.94
CA MET A 75 20.34 -14.48 8.69
C MET A 75 20.39 -15.78 7.88
N PHE A 76 21.57 -16.39 7.71
CA PHE A 76 21.67 -17.67 7.01
C PHE A 76 20.75 -18.75 7.62
N TYR A 77 20.76 -18.92 8.95
CA TYR A 77 19.93 -19.91 9.62
C TYR A 77 18.46 -19.53 9.67
N LEU A 78 18.11 -18.25 9.75
CA LEU A 78 16.72 -17.80 9.65
C LEU A 78 16.09 -18.24 8.32
N LYS A 79 16.88 -18.30 7.24
CA LYS A 79 16.42 -18.80 5.93
C LYS A 79 16.39 -20.32 5.86
N ASN A 80 17.44 -20.99 6.33
CA ASN A 80 17.66 -22.41 6.05
C ASN A 80 17.22 -23.37 7.18
N GLU A 81 17.34 -22.97 8.44
CA GLU A 81 16.99 -23.80 9.61
C GLU A 81 16.70 -22.91 10.84
N PRO A 82 15.51 -22.27 10.93
CA PRO A 82 15.21 -21.29 11.97
C PRO A 82 15.37 -21.81 13.40
N SER A 83 15.15 -23.11 13.61
CA SER A 83 15.31 -23.76 14.92
C SER A 83 16.75 -23.69 15.47
N LYS A 84 17.75 -23.40 14.63
CA LYS A 84 19.13 -23.15 15.08
C LYS A 84 19.30 -21.83 15.82
N LEU A 85 18.34 -20.92 15.69
CA LEU A 85 18.36 -19.62 16.38
C LEU A 85 17.75 -19.67 17.78
N ASP A 86 17.01 -20.74 18.11
CA ASP A 86 16.36 -20.88 19.41
C ASP A 86 17.37 -21.06 20.56
N ASN A 87 18.58 -21.54 20.25
CA ASN A 87 19.65 -21.72 21.20
C ASN A 87 20.76 -20.66 21.03
N LYS A 88 20.76 -19.65 21.90
CA LYS A 88 21.77 -18.57 21.88
C LYS A 88 23.20 -19.08 22.06
N ASP A 89 23.39 -20.16 22.80
CA ASP A 89 24.71 -20.73 23.07
C ASP A 89 25.28 -21.41 21.82
N ASP A 90 24.44 -22.08 21.03
CA ASP A 90 24.86 -22.66 19.74
C ASP A 90 25.31 -21.56 18.77
N MET A 91 24.56 -20.45 18.70
CA MET A 91 24.93 -19.32 17.86
C MET A 91 26.23 -18.65 18.30
N ASN A 92 26.43 -18.44 19.61
CA ASN A 92 27.69 -17.93 20.14
C ASN A 92 28.85 -18.87 19.81
N GLY A 93 28.66 -20.18 19.97
CA GLY A 93 29.66 -21.19 19.64
C GLY A 93 30.02 -21.22 18.16
N ILE A 94 29.05 -21.06 17.25
CA ILE A 94 29.32 -20.98 15.81
C ILE A 94 30.09 -19.69 15.48
N VAL A 95 29.69 -18.55 16.05
CA VAL A 95 30.39 -17.27 15.83
C VAL A 95 31.83 -17.35 16.33
N GLU A 96 32.07 -17.88 17.53
CA GLU A 96 33.42 -18.06 18.09
C GLU A 96 34.25 -19.02 17.25
N TRP A 97 33.64 -20.12 16.78
CA TRP A 97 34.29 -21.03 15.86
C TRP A 97 34.68 -20.33 14.55
N VAL A 98 33.83 -19.48 13.98
CA VAL A 98 34.13 -18.68 12.78
C VAL A 98 35.24 -17.67 13.03
N MET A 99 35.23 -16.98 14.16
CA MET A 99 36.31 -16.04 14.52
C MET A 99 37.67 -16.73 14.57
N TYR A 100 37.71 -18.01 14.95
CA TYR A 100 38.95 -18.80 14.99
C TYR A 100 39.33 -19.43 13.64
N ASN A 101 38.36 -19.95 12.88
CA ASN A 101 38.60 -20.77 11.68
C ASN A 101 38.37 -20.03 10.36
N GLY A 102 37.85 -18.80 10.39
CA GLY A 102 37.46 -18.02 9.22
C GLY A 102 36.08 -18.35 8.67
N ILE A 103 35.46 -17.38 7.99
CA ILE A 103 34.12 -17.51 7.39
C ILE A 103 34.08 -18.51 6.23
N ASP A 104 35.19 -18.66 5.49
CA ASP A 104 35.29 -19.59 4.37
C ASP A 104 35.12 -21.05 4.84
N SER A 105 35.73 -21.40 5.97
CA SER A 105 35.58 -22.72 6.59
C SER A 105 34.15 -23.01 7.03
N LEU A 106 33.39 -21.98 7.41
CA LEU A 106 31.95 -22.14 7.69
C LEU A 106 31.17 -22.28 6.38
N ASN A 107 31.48 -21.47 5.37
CA ASN A 107 30.83 -21.53 4.07
C ASN A 107 30.96 -22.91 3.42
N ASP A 108 32.12 -23.56 3.49
CA ASP A 108 32.30 -24.93 3.00
C ASP A 108 31.36 -25.92 3.70
N LYS A 109 31.24 -25.82 5.03
CA LYS A 109 30.35 -26.67 5.83
C LYS A 109 28.88 -26.44 5.51
N LEU A 110 28.48 -25.18 5.37
CA LEU A 110 27.10 -24.81 5.06
C LEU A 110 26.74 -25.18 3.61
N PHE A 111 27.67 -25.02 2.68
CA PHE A 111 27.47 -25.40 1.28
C PHE A 111 27.25 -26.91 1.15
N LEU A 112 28.03 -27.73 1.85
CA LEU A 112 27.83 -29.18 1.86
C LEU A 112 26.48 -29.60 2.45
N LYS A 113 25.98 -28.87 3.46
CA LYS A 113 24.73 -29.22 4.16
C LYS A 113 23.47 -28.67 3.48
N TYR A 114 23.52 -27.43 2.99
CA TYR A 114 22.36 -26.68 2.50
C TYR A 114 22.47 -26.28 1.01
N GLY A 115 23.63 -26.45 0.38
CA GLY A 115 23.88 -25.99 -1.00
C GLY A 115 24.07 -24.48 -1.13
N GLU A 116 24.18 -23.75 -0.01
CA GLU A 116 24.30 -22.30 0.06
C GLU A 116 25.40 -21.90 1.05
N VAL A 117 26.00 -20.73 0.84
CA VAL A 117 27.02 -20.13 1.72
C VAL A 117 26.43 -18.97 2.51
N VAL A 118 27.10 -18.52 3.56
CA VAL A 118 26.77 -17.25 4.22
C VAL A 118 27.09 -16.11 3.26
N GLU A 119 26.09 -15.65 2.50
CA GLU A 119 26.24 -14.47 1.65
C GLU A 119 26.64 -13.25 2.48
N GLU A 120 27.34 -12.30 1.85
CA GLU A 120 27.49 -10.97 2.43
C GLU A 120 26.11 -10.33 2.49
N VAL A 121 25.53 -10.29 3.70
CA VAL A 121 24.33 -9.50 3.95
C VAL A 121 24.78 -8.04 3.86
N GLN A 122 24.52 -7.42 2.72
CA GLN A 122 24.77 -6.00 2.60
C GLN A 122 23.68 -5.25 3.36
N GLU A 123 24.04 -4.19 4.06
CA GLU A 123 23.07 -3.29 4.71
C GLU A 123 21.98 -2.83 3.74
N SER A 124 22.31 -2.70 2.45
CA SER A 124 21.36 -2.39 1.39
C SER A 124 20.24 -3.41 1.26
N ASP A 125 20.54 -4.70 1.43
CA ASP A 125 19.55 -5.78 1.29
C ASP A 125 18.53 -5.66 2.42
N VAL A 126 19.01 -5.53 3.67
CA VAL A 126 18.14 -5.34 4.85
C VAL A 126 17.34 -4.04 4.74
N TYR A 127 17.94 -2.97 4.24
CA TYR A 127 17.26 -1.70 3.99
C TYR A 127 16.10 -1.86 3.00
N ILE A 128 16.29 -2.61 1.91
CA ILE A 128 15.23 -2.91 0.93
C ILE A 128 14.10 -3.71 1.57
N HIS A 129 14.42 -4.70 2.41
CA HIS A 129 13.41 -5.45 3.16
C HIS A 129 12.64 -4.56 4.12
N LEU A 130 13.32 -3.65 4.81
CA LEU A 130 12.69 -2.69 5.70
C LEU A 130 11.79 -1.71 4.93
N GLU A 131 12.20 -1.21 3.76
CA GLU A 131 11.36 -0.37 2.91
C GLU A 131 10.09 -1.11 2.47
N ALA A 132 10.22 -2.34 1.98
CA ALA A 132 9.08 -3.15 1.57
C ALA A 132 8.15 -3.47 2.75
N PHE A 133 8.73 -3.78 3.91
CA PHE A 133 8.01 -4.08 5.13
C PHE A 133 7.21 -2.86 5.62
N TYR A 134 7.83 -1.67 5.67
CA TYR A 134 7.13 -0.47 6.11
C TYR A 134 6.15 0.08 5.07
N ALA A 135 6.39 -0.12 3.77
CA ALA A 135 5.39 0.21 2.75
C ALA A 135 4.06 -0.54 2.97
N LYS A 136 4.13 -1.79 3.48
CA LYS A 136 2.97 -2.61 3.82
C LYS A 136 2.34 -2.24 5.17
N HIS A 137 3.16 -2.08 6.21
CA HIS A 137 2.69 -2.00 7.60
C HIS A 137 2.61 -0.58 8.17
N ASN A 138 3.42 0.36 7.67
CA ASN A 138 3.39 1.77 8.08
C ASN A 138 3.92 2.69 6.96
N PRO A 139 3.10 2.98 5.93
CA PRO A 139 3.55 3.72 4.74
C PRO A 139 3.87 5.20 5.01
N LYS A 140 3.58 5.71 6.21
CA LYS A 140 3.93 7.09 6.61
C LYS A 140 5.39 7.22 7.05
N LYS A 141 6.08 6.10 7.26
CA LYS A 141 7.45 6.09 7.75
C LYS A 141 8.40 6.61 6.67
N SER A 142 9.15 7.65 7.00
CA SER A 142 10.09 8.29 6.08
C SER A 142 11.35 7.44 5.88
N PRO A 143 12.07 7.57 4.74
CA PRO A 143 13.34 6.86 4.51
C PRO A 143 14.38 7.05 5.62
N ALA A 144 14.42 8.24 6.24
CA ALA A 144 15.33 8.52 7.37
C ALA A 144 14.98 7.69 8.62
N GLU A 145 13.69 7.54 8.93
CA GLU A 145 13.24 6.70 10.03
C GLU A 145 13.45 5.20 9.75
N ILE A 146 13.36 4.79 8.48
CA ILE A 146 13.69 3.42 8.07
C ILE A 146 15.20 3.17 8.24
N ARG A 147 16.04 4.16 7.88
CA ARG A 147 17.50 4.10 8.11
C ARG A 147 17.83 3.97 9.59
N ALA A 148 17.20 4.75 10.47
CA ALA A 148 17.42 4.65 11.91
C ALA A 148 17.05 3.25 12.48
N VAL A 149 16.07 2.57 11.88
CA VAL A 149 15.73 1.19 12.24
C VAL A 149 16.78 0.20 11.74
N LEU A 150 17.33 0.41 10.53
CA LEU A 150 18.45 -0.37 10.03
C LEU A 150 19.68 -0.21 10.94
N ASP A 151 20.04 1.03 11.28
CA ASP A 151 21.18 1.34 12.16
C ASP A 151 21.01 0.66 13.53
N TRP A 152 19.77 0.65 14.06
CA TRP A 152 19.46 -0.12 15.26
C TRP A 152 19.69 -1.62 15.08
N GLY A 153 19.30 -2.19 13.93
CA GLY A 153 19.54 -3.60 13.59
C GLY A 153 21.01 -3.95 13.39
N VAL A 154 21.84 -3.03 12.89
CA VAL A 154 23.29 -3.22 12.79
C VAL A 154 23.91 -3.33 14.19
N VAL A 155 23.48 -2.47 15.12
CA VAL A 155 24.01 -2.46 16.50
C VAL A 155 23.52 -3.66 17.33
N ASN A 156 22.24 -4.03 17.18
CA ASN A 156 21.61 -5.05 18.05
C ASN A 156 21.54 -6.44 17.40
N GLY A 157 21.86 -6.56 16.12
CA GLY A 157 21.70 -7.78 15.33
C GLY A 157 20.35 -7.82 14.60
N PHE A 158 20.37 -8.39 13.39
CA PHE A 158 19.18 -8.46 12.54
C PHE A 158 18.12 -9.45 13.05
N THR A 159 18.50 -10.42 13.89
CA THR A 159 17.52 -11.30 14.56
C THR A 159 16.66 -10.52 15.53
N ASP A 160 17.26 -9.68 16.38
CA ASP A 160 16.52 -8.84 17.31
C ASP A 160 15.68 -7.80 16.56
N LEU A 161 16.17 -7.29 15.42
CA LEU A 161 15.38 -6.46 14.52
C LEU A 161 14.15 -7.21 14.01
N ASN A 162 14.33 -8.44 13.55
CA ASN A 162 13.25 -9.27 13.03
C ASN A 162 12.21 -9.60 14.11
N LEU A 163 12.66 -9.99 15.32
CA LEU A 163 11.79 -10.22 16.47
C LEU A 163 10.99 -8.97 16.84
N LYS A 164 11.63 -7.80 16.82
CA LYS A 164 10.96 -6.51 17.07
C LYS A 164 9.93 -6.16 16.00
N MET A 165 10.15 -6.56 14.75
CA MET A 165 9.14 -6.43 13.69
C MET A 165 7.95 -7.38 13.92
N ILE A 166 8.22 -8.64 14.30
CA ILE A 166 7.18 -9.64 14.62
C ILE A 166 6.35 -9.17 15.82
N GLU A 167 6.99 -8.71 16.89
CA GLU A 167 6.30 -8.24 18.09
C GLU A 167 5.38 -7.04 17.79
N ARG A 168 5.86 -6.10 16.97
CA ARG A 168 5.15 -4.84 16.71
C ARG A 168 4.08 -4.94 15.62
N TYR A 169 4.26 -5.82 14.64
CA TYR A 169 3.40 -5.90 13.45
C TYR A 169 2.84 -7.30 13.17
N GLY A 170 3.20 -8.31 13.97
CA GLY A 170 2.77 -9.71 13.78
C GLY A 170 3.46 -10.44 12.63
N GLU A 171 4.43 -9.83 11.97
CA GLU A 171 5.16 -10.37 10.82
C GLU A 171 6.63 -9.90 10.87
N GLY A 172 7.56 -10.77 10.49
CA GLY A 172 8.98 -10.44 10.42
C GLY A 172 9.39 -9.75 9.12
N LEU A 173 10.63 -9.31 9.05
CA LEU A 173 11.33 -9.01 7.80
C LEU A 173 11.46 -10.32 7.02
N GLY A 174 10.44 -10.65 6.24
CA GLY A 174 10.43 -11.86 5.43
C GLY A 174 11.72 -11.95 4.60
N MET A 175 12.36 -13.12 4.64
CA MET A 175 13.50 -13.44 3.80
C MET A 175 13.04 -13.54 2.35
N THR A 176 13.04 -12.43 1.61
CA THR A 176 12.86 -12.50 0.16
C THR A 176 14.09 -13.19 -0.41
N ASP A 177 13.95 -14.42 -0.86
CA ASP A 177 15.00 -15.17 -1.57
C ASP A 177 15.68 -14.26 -2.62
N ARG A 178 16.96 -13.93 -2.44
CA ARG A 178 17.73 -13.04 -3.32
C ARG A 178 17.63 -13.50 -4.77
N LYS A 179 17.62 -14.81 -5.00
CA LYS A 179 17.44 -15.42 -6.32
C LYS A 179 16.06 -15.12 -6.91
N LYS A 180 15.02 -15.20 -6.07
CA LYS A 180 13.66 -14.80 -6.44
C LYS A 180 13.56 -13.30 -6.71
N LEU A 181 14.10 -12.45 -5.84
CA LEU A 181 14.08 -11.00 -6.00
C LEU A 181 14.82 -10.55 -7.26
N ARG A 182 16.00 -11.13 -7.52
CA ARG A 182 16.78 -10.94 -8.73
C ARG A 182 15.95 -11.32 -9.95
N LYS A 183 15.39 -12.54 -9.98
CA LYS A 183 14.53 -13.03 -11.07
C LYS A 183 13.33 -12.11 -11.32
N ASP A 184 12.65 -11.67 -10.27
CA ASP A 184 11.49 -10.78 -10.36
C ASP A 184 11.90 -9.39 -10.89
N THR A 185 13.05 -8.88 -10.45
CA THR A 185 13.61 -7.59 -10.89
C THR A 185 14.03 -7.65 -12.35
N THR A 186 14.72 -8.72 -12.76
CA THR A 186 15.07 -9.01 -14.15
C THR A 186 13.81 -9.05 -15.01
N ALA A 187 12.76 -9.79 -14.60
CA ALA A 187 11.51 -9.86 -15.35
C ALA A 187 10.84 -8.50 -15.54
N LYS A 188 10.77 -7.68 -14.48
CA LYS A 188 10.21 -6.31 -14.56
C LYS A 188 11.02 -5.41 -15.49
N LEU A 189 12.35 -5.47 -15.41
CA LEU A 189 13.23 -4.67 -16.26
C LEU A 189 13.20 -5.11 -17.72
N THR A 190 13.12 -6.42 -17.99
CA THR A 190 12.95 -6.94 -19.34
C THR A 190 11.66 -6.42 -19.96
N SER A 191 10.54 -6.49 -19.23
CA SER A 191 9.26 -5.93 -19.70
C SER A 191 9.38 -4.44 -19.99
N PHE A 192 9.95 -3.67 -19.05
CA PHE A 192 10.12 -2.22 -19.18
C PHE A 192 10.95 -1.84 -20.41
N TYR A 193 12.13 -2.46 -20.57
CA TYR A 193 13.01 -2.11 -21.68
C TYR A 193 12.50 -2.62 -23.02
N THR A 194 11.73 -3.70 -23.07
CA THR A 194 11.05 -4.14 -24.31
C THR A 194 10.13 -3.04 -24.85
N GLN A 195 9.48 -2.26 -23.99
CA GLN A 195 8.57 -1.19 -24.41
C GLN A 195 9.29 0.14 -24.69
N HIS A 196 10.30 0.49 -23.88
CA HIS A 196 10.91 1.82 -23.94
C HIS A 196 12.25 1.89 -24.66
N ASN A 197 13.08 0.84 -24.60
CA ASN A 197 14.40 0.80 -25.24
C ASN A 197 14.93 -0.65 -25.35
N PRO A 198 14.59 -1.38 -26.42
CA PRO A 198 15.00 -2.79 -26.58
C PRO A 198 16.51 -3.00 -26.66
N GLU A 199 17.28 -2.01 -27.10
CA GLU A 199 18.75 -2.08 -27.18
C GLU A 199 19.40 -2.21 -25.79
N LYS A 200 18.68 -1.84 -24.72
CA LYS A 200 19.12 -2.00 -23.33
C LYS A 200 18.89 -3.41 -22.77
N LEU A 201 18.27 -4.33 -23.53
CA LEU A 201 18.05 -5.73 -23.14
C LEU A 201 19.29 -6.62 -23.32
N ASP A 202 20.42 -6.03 -23.68
CA ASP A 202 21.71 -6.71 -23.62
C ASP A 202 21.92 -7.33 -22.22
N PRO A 203 22.26 -8.63 -22.11
CA PRO A 203 22.36 -9.34 -20.85
C PRO A 203 23.28 -8.67 -19.82
N ASP A 204 24.40 -8.10 -20.27
CA ASP A 204 25.38 -7.48 -19.38
C ASP A 204 24.85 -6.15 -18.84
N ASN A 205 24.16 -5.37 -19.68
CA ASN A 205 23.48 -4.15 -19.24
C ASN A 205 22.33 -4.44 -18.28
N LEU A 206 21.53 -5.47 -18.57
CA LEU A 206 20.40 -5.85 -17.73
C LEU A 206 20.88 -6.31 -16.35
N GLU A 207 21.93 -7.12 -16.32
CA GLU A 207 22.57 -7.58 -15.08
C GLU A 207 23.12 -6.41 -14.26
N PHE A 208 23.81 -5.46 -14.89
CA PHE A 208 24.30 -4.25 -14.20
C PHE A 208 23.15 -3.46 -13.56
N ILE A 209 22.01 -3.32 -14.24
CA ILE A 209 20.85 -2.57 -13.74
C ILE A 209 20.14 -3.36 -12.62
N VAL A 210 20.07 -4.69 -12.73
CA VAL A 210 19.54 -5.56 -11.67
C VAL A 210 20.42 -5.45 -10.42
N GLU A 211 21.75 -5.53 -10.55
CA GLU A 211 22.68 -5.33 -9.44
C GLU A 211 22.57 -3.92 -8.85
N TYR A 212 22.41 -2.90 -9.69
CA TYR A 212 22.12 -1.55 -9.21
C TYR A 212 20.82 -1.49 -8.40
N ALA A 213 19.76 -2.17 -8.85
CA ALA A 213 18.47 -2.23 -8.17
C ALA A 213 18.56 -2.94 -6.81
N LEU A 214 19.31 -4.04 -6.76
CA LEU A 214 19.54 -4.81 -5.53
C LEU A 214 20.43 -4.03 -4.55
N LYS A 215 21.42 -3.29 -5.04
CA LYS A 215 22.33 -2.51 -4.20
C LYS A 215 21.73 -1.20 -3.68
N HIS A 216 20.93 -0.52 -4.50
CA HIS A 216 20.42 0.82 -4.20
C HIS A 216 18.92 0.89 -3.96
N GLY A 217 18.21 -0.24 -4.09
CA GLY A 217 16.77 -0.33 -3.93
C GLY A 217 15.96 0.04 -5.18
N MET A 218 14.79 -0.59 -5.29
CA MET A 218 13.87 -0.41 -6.42
C MET A 218 13.33 1.02 -6.55
N ASN A 219 13.23 1.77 -5.45
CA ASN A 219 12.76 3.15 -5.47
C ASN A 219 13.74 4.10 -6.19
N ASN A 220 15.04 3.92 -5.97
CA ASN A 220 16.07 4.69 -6.65
C ASN A 220 16.10 4.38 -8.16
N LEU A 221 15.97 3.10 -8.51
CA LEU A 221 15.83 2.68 -9.89
C LEU A 221 14.58 3.29 -10.55
N ASN A 222 13.42 3.20 -9.89
CA ASN A 222 12.17 3.79 -10.38
C ASN A 222 12.27 5.30 -10.59
N THR A 223 12.93 6.02 -9.69
CA THR A 223 13.15 7.47 -9.82
C THR A 223 13.99 7.78 -11.04
N ARG A 224 15.07 7.02 -11.30
CA ARG A 224 15.92 7.19 -12.48
C ARG A 224 15.18 6.85 -13.78
N LEU A 225 14.40 5.77 -13.77
CA LEU A 225 13.58 5.39 -14.92
C LEU A 225 12.52 6.47 -15.20
N GLN A 226 11.83 6.96 -14.17
CA GLN A 226 10.84 8.03 -14.29
C GLN A 226 11.46 9.30 -14.86
N ALA A 227 12.65 9.70 -14.39
CA ALA A 227 13.32 10.89 -14.89
C ALA A 227 13.74 10.76 -16.36
N LYS A 228 14.14 9.55 -16.78
CA LYS A 228 14.67 9.31 -18.13
C LYS A 228 13.59 9.01 -19.18
N TYR A 229 12.58 8.23 -18.80
CA TYR A 229 11.56 7.70 -19.72
C TYR A 229 10.17 8.28 -19.44
N SER A 230 10.00 9.11 -18.40
CA SER A 230 8.69 9.55 -17.90
C SER A 230 7.77 8.40 -17.47
N SER A 231 8.31 7.19 -17.29
CA SER A 231 7.66 5.99 -16.75
C SER A 231 8.62 5.24 -15.81
N ASN A 232 8.08 4.42 -14.92
CA ASN A 232 8.84 3.55 -14.02
C ASN A 232 8.27 2.11 -14.00
N LEU A 233 8.90 1.21 -13.23
CA LEU A 233 8.52 -0.22 -13.23
C LEU A 233 7.12 -0.46 -12.63
N THR A 234 6.61 0.46 -11.80
CA THR A 234 5.26 0.34 -11.23
C THR A 234 4.17 0.81 -12.17
N THR A 235 4.46 1.77 -13.06
CA THR A 235 3.53 2.20 -14.12
C THR A 235 3.31 1.13 -15.17
N ILE A 236 4.36 0.41 -15.59
CA ILE A 236 4.22 -0.66 -16.61
C ILE A 236 3.51 -1.89 -16.05
N GLN A 237 3.64 -2.17 -14.75
CA GLN A 237 2.84 -3.23 -14.13
C GLN A 237 1.33 -2.97 -14.16
N ARG A 238 0.87 -1.72 -14.36
CA ARG A 238 -0.56 -1.44 -14.59
C ARG A 238 -0.98 -1.81 -16.02
N ASP A 239 -0.13 -1.55 -17.01
CA ASP A 239 -0.38 -1.92 -18.42
C ASP A 239 -0.21 -3.43 -18.66
N GLU A 240 0.59 -4.12 -17.83
CA GLU A 240 0.81 -5.58 -17.90
C GLU A 240 -0.07 -6.41 -16.97
N LYS A 241 -0.92 -5.81 -16.13
CA LYS A 241 -2.08 -6.52 -15.55
C LYS A 241 -3.07 -6.79 -16.69
N ARG A 242 -2.67 -7.70 -17.59
CA ARG A 242 -3.57 -8.39 -18.51
C ARG A 242 -4.77 -8.81 -17.68
N PRO A 243 -6.01 -8.62 -18.15
CA PRO A 243 -7.11 -9.38 -17.58
C PRO A 243 -6.68 -10.83 -17.67
N LEU A 244 -6.53 -11.48 -16.51
CA LEU A 244 -6.34 -12.92 -16.42
C LEU A 244 -7.42 -13.50 -17.32
N SER A 245 -7.01 -14.08 -18.47
CA SER A 245 -7.96 -14.54 -19.48
C SER A 245 -9.08 -15.31 -18.78
N LYS A 246 -10.32 -15.29 -19.28
CA LYS A 246 -11.45 -16.01 -18.65
C LYS A 246 -11.03 -17.39 -18.11
N ASN A 247 -10.13 -18.08 -18.83
CA ASN A 247 -9.50 -19.32 -18.38
C ASN A 247 -8.66 -19.26 -17.09
N ILE A 248 -7.85 -18.24 -16.83
CA ILE A 248 -7.01 -18.17 -15.62
C ILE A 248 -7.80 -17.65 -14.42
N ALA A 249 -8.67 -16.65 -14.55
CA ALA A 249 -9.57 -16.25 -13.46
C ALA A 249 -10.57 -17.36 -13.12
N GLN A 250 -11.07 -18.09 -14.12
CA GLN A 250 -11.89 -19.28 -13.91
C GLN A 250 -11.06 -20.45 -13.36
N LYS A 251 -9.79 -20.63 -13.77
CA LYS A 251 -8.87 -21.61 -13.15
C LYS A 251 -8.48 -21.23 -11.74
N ALA A 252 -8.35 -19.95 -11.39
CA ALA A 252 -8.09 -19.47 -10.04
C ALA A 252 -9.32 -19.69 -9.17
N ARG A 253 -10.52 -19.34 -9.66
CA ARG A 253 -11.80 -19.67 -9.00
C ARG A 253 -12.03 -21.18 -8.88
N GLN A 254 -11.66 -21.97 -9.90
CA GLN A 254 -11.70 -23.43 -9.85
C GLN A 254 -10.61 -24.02 -8.95
N SER A 255 -9.45 -23.41 -8.87
CA SER A 255 -8.34 -23.78 -7.97
C SER A 255 -8.77 -23.52 -6.54
N ILE A 256 -9.25 -22.31 -6.21
CA ILE A 256 -9.85 -21.97 -4.92
C ILE A 256 -10.97 -22.96 -4.57
N ARG A 257 -11.89 -23.29 -5.51
CA ARG A 257 -12.93 -24.31 -5.28
C ARG A 257 -12.37 -25.72 -5.08
N LYS A 258 -11.33 -26.12 -5.82
CA LYS A 258 -10.65 -27.42 -5.66
C LYS A 258 -9.93 -27.48 -4.32
N SER A 259 -9.17 -26.45 -3.94
CA SER A 259 -8.50 -26.29 -2.66
C SER A 259 -9.50 -26.30 -1.50
N LEU A 260 -10.64 -25.62 -1.62
CA LEU A 260 -11.74 -25.66 -0.67
C LEU A 260 -12.39 -27.06 -0.56
N SER A 261 -12.47 -27.81 -1.66
CA SER A 261 -13.00 -29.19 -1.66
C SER A 261 -12.05 -30.25 -1.08
N VAL A 262 -10.75 -29.94 -0.95
CA VAL A 262 -9.68 -30.81 -0.42
C VAL A 262 -9.41 -30.57 1.08
N PHE A 263 -10.20 -29.71 1.73
CA PHE A 263 -10.17 -29.50 3.20
C PHE A 263 -10.46 -30.77 4.02
N SER A 264 -10.84 -31.90 3.41
CA SER A 264 -11.07 -33.17 4.09
C SER A 264 -9.83 -34.07 4.22
N THR A 265 -8.71 -33.78 3.55
CA THR A 265 -7.53 -34.67 3.58
C THR A 265 -6.22 -33.90 3.82
N GLY A 266 -5.90 -33.75 5.11
CA GLY A 266 -4.61 -34.09 5.73
C GLY A 266 -3.27 -33.53 5.24
N ALA A 267 -3.20 -32.61 4.28
CA ALA A 267 -1.91 -32.01 3.88
C ALA A 267 -1.66 -30.61 4.46
N ASP A 268 -0.37 -30.32 4.57
CA ASP A 268 0.26 -29.24 5.34
C ASP A 268 -0.46 -27.89 5.22
N ARG A 269 -0.89 -27.37 6.38
CA ARG A 269 -1.92 -26.33 6.50
C ARG A 269 -1.38 -24.93 6.18
N SER A 270 -0.09 -24.69 6.41
CA SER A 270 0.59 -23.39 6.28
C SER A 270 0.78 -22.98 4.81
N VAL A 271 1.40 -23.83 3.99
CA VAL A 271 1.64 -23.57 2.55
C VAL A 271 0.34 -23.35 1.77
N ARG A 272 -0.76 -23.99 2.21
CA ARG A 272 -2.10 -23.83 1.62
C ARG A 272 -2.75 -22.49 1.97
N ILE A 273 -2.52 -21.97 3.17
CA ILE A 273 -3.07 -20.66 3.59
C ILE A 273 -2.43 -19.53 2.76
N GLU A 274 -1.11 -19.57 2.55
CA GLU A 274 -0.40 -18.58 1.73
C GLU A 274 -0.93 -18.56 0.29
N SER A 275 -1.07 -19.74 -0.34
CA SER A 275 -1.58 -19.85 -1.71
C SER A 275 -3.03 -19.37 -1.87
N ILE A 276 -3.87 -19.58 -0.84
CA ILE A 276 -5.25 -19.05 -0.83
C ILE A 276 -5.22 -17.53 -0.70
N ARG A 277 -4.36 -16.97 0.15
CA ARG A 277 -4.22 -15.53 0.34
C ARG A 277 -3.73 -14.83 -0.93
N ASP A 278 -2.74 -15.39 -1.61
CA ASP A 278 -2.24 -14.88 -2.89
C ASP A 278 -3.33 -14.92 -3.97
N ALA A 279 -4.10 -16.02 -4.03
CA ALA A 279 -5.21 -16.14 -4.96
C ALA A 279 -6.34 -15.15 -4.63
N GLN A 280 -6.62 -14.88 -3.36
CA GLN A 280 -7.59 -13.87 -2.94
C GLN A 280 -7.12 -12.46 -3.30
N ALA A 281 -5.86 -12.12 -3.04
CA ALA A 281 -5.28 -10.82 -3.40
C ALA A 281 -5.31 -10.59 -4.92
N ALA A 282 -5.01 -11.62 -5.73
CA ALA A 282 -5.13 -11.55 -7.19
C ALA A 282 -6.58 -11.31 -7.64
N VAL A 283 -7.55 -12.00 -7.03
CA VAL A 283 -8.98 -11.81 -7.35
C VAL A 283 -9.47 -10.41 -6.98
N LEU A 284 -9.05 -9.88 -5.82
CA LEU A 284 -9.37 -8.51 -5.41
C LEU A 284 -8.77 -7.49 -6.37
N GLY A 285 -7.49 -7.64 -6.74
CA GLY A 285 -6.84 -6.77 -7.71
C GLY A 285 -7.50 -6.81 -9.11
N ASP A 286 -8.02 -7.95 -9.54
CA ASP A 286 -8.80 -8.08 -10.78
C ASP A 286 -10.16 -7.37 -10.70
N LEU A 287 -10.83 -7.43 -9.54
CA LEU A 287 -12.12 -6.76 -9.32
C LEU A 287 -11.94 -5.24 -9.29
N GLU A 288 -10.94 -4.74 -8.57
CA GLU A 288 -10.60 -3.31 -8.54
C GLU A 288 -10.30 -2.78 -9.94
N TYR A 289 -9.54 -3.52 -10.75
CA TYR A 289 -9.25 -3.13 -12.13
C TYR A 289 -10.51 -3.16 -13.01
N GLN A 290 -11.42 -4.12 -12.82
CA GLN A 290 -12.68 -4.17 -13.57
C GLN A 290 -13.59 -2.97 -13.26
N GLU A 291 -13.68 -2.56 -12.00
CA GLU A 291 -14.44 -1.37 -11.62
C GLU A 291 -13.79 -0.10 -12.16
N TYR A 292 -12.46 -0.02 -12.11
CA TYR A 292 -11.72 1.08 -12.70
C TYR A 292 -11.98 1.21 -14.21
N LEU A 293 -11.82 0.10 -14.96
CA LEU A 293 -12.06 0.05 -16.40
C LEU A 293 -13.51 0.40 -16.74
N ARG A 294 -14.47 -0.07 -15.93
CA ARG A 294 -15.88 0.29 -16.05
C ARG A 294 -16.07 1.81 -15.97
N LYS A 295 -15.48 2.48 -14.97
CA LYS A 295 -15.56 3.95 -14.83
C LYS A 295 -15.00 4.67 -16.05
N LEU A 296 -13.85 4.22 -16.58
CA LEU A 296 -13.27 4.82 -17.79
C LEU A 296 -14.20 4.67 -19.01
N ILE A 297 -14.80 3.50 -19.19
CA ILE A 297 -15.77 3.24 -20.27
C ILE A 297 -17.03 4.10 -20.08
N GLU A 298 -17.54 4.21 -18.86
CA GLU A 298 -18.71 5.05 -18.56
C GLU A 298 -18.44 6.52 -18.91
N ILE A 299 -17.29 7.07 -18.50
CA ILE A 299 -16.87 8.43 -18.81
C ILE A 299 -16.69 8.63 -20.33
N PHE A 300 -16.08 7.66 -21.01
CA PHE A 300 -15.88 7.70 -22.46
C PHE A 300 -17.24 7.81 -23.18
N TYR A 301 -18.16 6.88 -22.89
CA TYR A 301 -19.45 6.85 -23.58
C TYR A 301 -20.37 7.99 -23.15
N ALA A 302 -20.29 8.48 -21.91
CA ALA A 302 -21.02 9.67 -21.50
C ALA A 302 -20.67 10.92 -22.32
N ARG A 303 -19.46 10.99 -22.87
CA ARG A 303 -19.01 12.11 -23.71
C ARG A 303 -19.23 11.88 -25.19
N GLU A 304 -18.91 10.69 -25.68
CA GLU A 304 -18.89 10.41 -27.13
C GLU A 304 -20.22 9.86 -27.67
N ASP A 305 -20.97 9.10 -26.87
CA ASP A 305 -22.23 8.46 -27.28
C ASP A 305 -23.09 8.08 -26.07
N PRO A 306 -23.82 9.03 -25.45
CA PRO A 306 -24.57 8.78 -24.22
C PRO A 306 -25.65 7.70 -24.35
N ASN A 307 -26.19 7.51 -25.56
CA ASN A 307 -27.19 6.47 -25.83
C ASN A 307 -26.64 5.07 -25.58
N LYS A 308 -25.33 4.86 -25.78
CA LYS A 308 -24.67 3.58 -25.47
C LYS A 308 -24.66 3.24 -23.98
N LEU A 309 -24.82 4.22 -23.09
CA LEU A 309 -24.93 3.97 -21.65
C LEU A 309 -26.31 3.45 -21.25
N LEU A 310 -27.37 3.75 -22.02
CA LEU A 310 -28.73 3.28 -21.75
C LEU A 310 -28.84 1.75 -21.86
N ASP A 311 -28.08 1.15 -22.79
CA ASP A 311 -27.94 -0.30 -22.95
C ASP A 311 -27.07 -0.94 -21.85
N GLY A 312 -26.43 -0.10 -21.02
CA GLY A 312 -25.43 -0.49 -20.03
C GLY A 312 -24.06 -0.80 -20.63
N VAL A 313 -23.02 -0.68 -19.79
CA VAL A 313 -21.62 -0.94 -20.19
C VAL A 313 -21.23 -2.42 -20.12
N SER A 314 -22.14 -3.31 -19.68
CA SER A 314 -21.84 -4.72 -19.44
C SER A 314 -21.34 -5.46 -20.68
N ALA A 315 -21.97 -5.27 -21.85
CA ALA A 315 -21.53 -5.92 -23.09
C ALA A 315 -20.14 -5.43 -23.56
N ILE A 316 -19.83 -4.16 -23.27
CA ILE A 316 -18.55 -3.54 -23.60
C ILE A 316 -17.46 -4.06 -22.67
N MET A 317 -17.76 -4.15 -21.37
CA MET A 317 -16.90 -4.78 -20.36
C MET A 317 -16.63 -6.25 -20.70
N GLU A 318 -17.65 -7.02 -21.10
CA GLU A 318 -17.47 -8.41 -21.51
C GLU A 318 -16.54 -8.54 -22.72
N TYR A 319 -16.68 -7.65 -23.70
CA TYR A 319 -15.76 -7.58 -24.84
C TYR A 319 -14.34 -7.21 -24.39
N ALA A 320 -14.18 -6.19 -23.55
CA ALA A 320 -12.88 -5.76 -23.03
C ALA A 320 -12.15 -6.88 -22.28
N LEU A 321 -12.88 -7.64 -21.46
CA LEU A 321 -12.34 -8.77 -20.71
C LEU A 321 -12.03 -9.99 -21.59
N ALA A 322 -12.74 -10.15 -22.71
CA ALA A 322 -12.52 -11.26 -23.64
C ALA A 322 -11.40 -10.99 -24.65
N ALA A 323 -11.40 -9.79 -25.24
CA ALA A 323 -10.49 -9.39 -26.32
C ALA A 323 -9.27 -8.59 -25.82
N GLY A 324 -9.32 -8.07 -24.59
CA GLY A 324 -8.30 -7.20 -24.00
C GLY A 324 -8.59 -5.71 -24.22
N GLU A 325 -8.05 -4.87 -23.35
CA GLU A 325 -8.18 -3.41 -23.40
C GLU A 325 -7.62 -2.82 -24.70
N SER A 326 -6.48 -3.33 -25.19
CA SER A 326 -5.88 -2.89 -26.47
C SER A 326 -6.83 -3.08 -27.65
N ALA A 327 -7.58 -4.20 -27.70
CA ALA A 327 -8.57 -4.46 -28.74
C ALA A 327 -9.80 -3.55 -28.61
N LEU A 328 -10.21 -3.22 -27.39
CA LEU A 328 -11.25 -2.22 -27.15
C LEU A 328 -10.78 -0.84 -27.61
N ASN A 329 -9.59 -0.40 -27.19
CA ASN A 329 -9.00 0.89 -27.57
C ASN A 329 -8.90 1.05 -29.08
N LYS A 330 -8.43 0.02 -29.81
CA LYS A 330 -8.40 0.04 -31.27
C LYS A 330 -9.79 0.31 -31.87
N ARG A 331 -10.82 -0.39 -31.37
CA ARG A 331 -12.21 -0.20 -31.83
C ARG A 331 -12.78 1.17 -31.49
N LEU A 332 -12.42 1.73 -30.33
CA LEU A 332 -12.84 3.07 -29.92
C LEU A 332 -12.20 4.14 -30.80
N VAL A 333 -10.90 4.00 -31.13
CA VAL A 333 -10.22 4.92 -32.05
C VAL A 333 -10.80 4.86 -33.45
N GLU A 334 -11.05 3.66 -33.97
CA GLU A 334 -11.65 3.47 -35.29
C GLU A 334 -13.05 4.11 -35.40
N LYS A 335 -13.85 4.06 -34.32
CA LYS A 335 -15.23 4.57 -34.33
C LYS A 335 -15.36 6.04 -33.93
N TYR A 336 -14.61 6.50 -32.94
CA TYR A 336 -14.76 7.81 -32.30
C TYR A 336 -13.50 8.69 -32.40
N GLY A 337 -12.39 8.17 -32.93
CA GLY A 337 -11.12 8.91 -33.01
C GLY A 337 -10.39 9.07 -31.67
N ARG A 338 -10.85 8.42 -30.61
CA ARG A 338 -10.33 8.53 -29.23
C ARG A 338 -10.27 7.17 -28.54
N ASN A 339 -9.35 7.00 -27.58
CA ASN A 339 -9.19 5.77 -26.79
C ASN A 339 -9.36 6.01 -25.28
N LEU A 340 -9.40 4.92 -24.50
CA LEU A 340 -9.47 4.99 -23.04
C LEU A 340 -8.20 5.57 -22.42
N ASP A 341 -7.02 5.41 -23.03
CA ASP A 341 -5.76 5.95 -22.48
C ASP A 341 -5.81 7.49 -22.32
N SER A 342 -6.49 8.18 -23.24
CA SER A 342 -6.70 9.63 -23.14
C SER A 342 -7.62 9.99 -21.96
N ILE A 343 -8.68 9.20 -21.75
CA ILE A 343 -9.60 9.37 -20.61
C ILE A 343 -8.89 9.03 -19.29
N ASP A 344 -8.07 7.98 -19.26
CA ASP A 344 -7.24 7.58 -18.12
C ASP A 344 -6.31 8.71 -17.66
N LYS A 345 -5.59 9.34 -18.61
CA LYS A 345 -4.72 10.49 -18.31
C LYS A 345 -5.51 11.66 -17.72
N GLU A 346 -6.68 11.97 -18.27
CA GLU A 346 -7.57 13.01 -17.75
C GLU A 346 -8.10 12.65 -16.36
N PHE A 347 -8.48 11.38 -16.14
CA PHE A 347 -8.96 10.84 -14.88
C PHE A 347 -7.90 10.97 -13.79
N GLN A 348 -6.68 10.51 -14.04
CA GLN A 348 -5.58 10.61 -13.08
C GLN A 348 -5.19 12.07 -12.79
N ALA A 349 -5.20 12.94 -13.80
CA ALA A 349 -4.93 14.36 -13.63
C ALA A 349 -6.01 15.05 -12.76
N MET A 350 -7.29 14.76 -13.00
CA MET A 350 -8.40 15.30 -12.22
C MET A 350 -8.42 14.73 -10.79
N ARG A 351 -8.19 13.42 -10.65
CA ARG A 351 -8.05 12.74 -9.35
C ARG A 351 -6.98 13.39 -8.50
N LYS A 352 -5.79 13.64 -9.05
CA LYS A 352 -4.71 14.34 -8.35
C LYS A 352 -5.12 15.73 -7.88
N LYS A 353 -5.85 16.49 -8.71
CA LYS A 353 -6.34 17.83 -8.36
C LYS A 353 -7.35 17.79 -7.20
N ILE A 354 -8.35 16.91 -7.28
CA ILE A 354 -9.36 16.73 -6.23
C ILE A 354 -8.73 16.17 -4.94
N THR A 355 -7.78 15.22 -5.03
CA THR A 355 -7.01 14.74 -3.87
C THR A 355 -6.31 15.89 -3.17
N ASN A 356 -5.64 16.78 -3.91
CA ASN A 356 -4.94 17.92 -3.31
C ASN A 356 -5.91 18.93 -2.67
N PHE A 357 -7.06 19.14 -3.29
CA PHE A 357 -8.14 19.95 -2.73
C PHE A 357 -8.62 19.38 -1.38
N TYR A 358 -9.02 18.11 -1.34
CA TYR A 358 -9.52 17.49 -0.10
C TYR A 358 -8.43 17.35 0.98
N LYS A 359 -7.16 17.16 0.63
CA LYS A 359 -6.07 17.21 1.62
C LYS A 359 -6.04 18.52 2.41
N THR A 360 -6.50 19.61 1.80
CA THR A 360 -6.46 20.96 2.37
C THR A 360 -7.77 21.30 3.07
N TYR A 361 -8.92 20.99 2.44
CA TYR A 361 -10.23 21.46 2.89
C TYR A 361 -11.07 20.42 3.62
N ASP A 362 -10.90 19.12 3.32
CA ASP A 362 -11.67 18.04 3.96
C ASP A 362 -10.91 16.69 3.89
N PRO A 363 -9.91 16.46 4.76
CA PRO A 363 -9.10 15.24 4.71
C PRO A 363 -9.91 13.95 4.95
N THR A 364 -11.10 14.04 5.55
CA THR A 364 -11.97 12.89 5.82
C THR A 364 -12.48 12.25 4.53
N LYS A 365 -12.55 13.00 3.43
CA LYS A 365 -12.89 12.49 2.09
C LYS A 365 -11.77 11.66 1.45
N LEU A 366 -10.60 11.54 2.10
CA LEU A 366 -9.45 10.77 1.62
C LEU A 366 -9.15 9.54 2.47
N GLU A 367 -10.03 9.20 3.40
CA GLU A 367 -9.92 7.97 4.18
C GLU A 367 -10.03 6.75 3.24
N PRO A 368 -9.33 5.63 3.54
CA PRO A 368 -9.29 4.46 2.66
C PRO A 368 -10.69 3.92 2.29
N GLU A 369 -11.64 4.03 3.22
CA GLU A 369 -13.03 3.59 3.06
C GLU A 369 -13.83 4.45 2.08
N ARG A 370 -13.34 5.66 1.75
CA ARG A 370 -13.98 6.66 0.87
C ARG A 370 -13.26 6.89 -0.45
N VAL A 371 -12.28 6.04 -0.76
CA VAL A 371 -11.52 6.16 -2.03
C VAL A 371 -12.44 5.97 -3.24
N GLU A 372 -13.51 5.17 -3.11
CA GLU A 372 -14.51 4.98 -4.16
C GLU A 372 -15.29 6.27 -4.46
N ASP A 373 -15.64 7.06 -3.44
CA ASP A 373 -16.32 8.35 -3.56
C ASP A 373 -15.49 9.33 -4.37
N LEU A 374 -14.18 9.37 -4.12
CA LEU A 374 -13.25 10.22 -4.86
C LEU A 374 -13.31 9.91 -6.36
N ASP A 375 -13.25 8.64 -6.72
CA ASP A 375 -13.28 8.21 -8.12
C ASP A 375 -14.64 8.51 -8.76
N THR A 376 -15.73 8.43 -8.01
CA THR A 376 -17.08 8.83 -8.45
C THR A 376 -17.15 10.33 -8.73
N ILE A 377 -16.61 11.17 -7.84
CA ILE A 377 -16.55 12.63 -8.03
C ILE A 377 -15.68 12.98 -9.25
N VAL A 378 -14.56 12.28 -9.44
CA VAL A 378 -13.69 12.45 -10.62
C VAL A 378 -14.45 12.11 -11.90
N GLY A 379 -15.15 10.97 -11.92
CA GLY A 379 -15.96 10.55 -13.06
C GLY A 379 -17.05 11.57 -13.38
N TRP A 380 -17.81 12.00 -12.37
CA TRP A 380 -18.82 13.05 -12.50
C TRP A 380 -18.23 14.35 -13.07
N ALA A 381 -17.08 14.79 -12.56
CA ALA A 381 -16.42 16.01 -13.03
C ALA A 381 -15.97 15.92 -14.48
N LEU A 382 -15.53 14.74 -14.93
CA LEU A 382 -15.16 14.53 -16.32
C LEU A 382 -16.38 14.50 -17.24
N VAL A 383 -17.51 13.93 -16.80
CA VAL A 383 -18.74 13.89 -17.60
C VAL A 383 -19.41 15.27 -17.70
N HIS A 384 -19.54 15.96 -16.56
CA HIS A 384 -20.32 17.19 -16.47
C HIS A 384 -19.51 18.48 -16.67
N GLY A 385 -18.19 18.36 -16.74
CA GLY A 385 -17.27 19.48 -16.88
C GLY A 385 -16.76 19.98 -15.53
N LYS A 386 -15.54 20.51 -15.57
CA LYS A 386 -14.83 21.02 -14.39
C LYS A 386 -15.52 22.22 -13.78
N GLU A 387 -16.20 23.02 -14.58
CA GLU A 387 -16.91 24.23 -14.18
C GLU A 387 -18.04 23.89 -13.20
N LYS A 388 -18.78 22.81 -13.46
CA LYS A 388 -19.84 22.33 -12.56
C LYS A 388 -19.27 21.79 -11.25
N LEU A 389 -18.14 21.08 -11.29
CA LEU A 389 -17.43 20.64 -10.08
C LEU A 389 -16.98 21.85 -9.25
N ASN A 390 -16.35 22.83 -9.90
CA ASN A 390 -15.88 24.03 -9.23
C ASN A 390 -17.05 24.81 -8.60
N ALA A 391 -18.19 24.95 -9.29
CA ALA A 391 -19.38 25.59 -8.72
C ALA A 391 -19.91 24.84 -7.48
N ALA A 392 -19.94 23.50 -7.54
CA ALA A 392 -20.39 22.67 -6.42
C ALA A 392 -19.44 22.75 -5.21
N LEU A 393 -18.13 22.74 -5.45
CA LEU A 393 -17.12 22.89 -4.40
C LEU A 393 -17.08 24.31 -3.82
N MET A 394 -17.24 25.34 -4.65
CA MET A 394 -17.37 26.73 -4.18
C MET A 394 -18.56 26.89 -3.25
N LYS A 395 -19.71 26.26 -3.57
CA LYS A 395 -20.89 26.34 -2.70
C LYS A 395 -20.64 25.73 -1.31
N LYS A 396 -19.84 24.66 -1.23
CA LYS A 396 -19.61 23.91 0.02
C LYS A 396 -18.39 24.39 0.82
N TYR A 397 -17.32 24.78 0.14
CA TYR A 397 -16.01 25.08 0.73
C TYR A 397 -15.54 26.52 0.46
N ASP A 398 -16.30 27.33 -0.29
CA ASP A 398 -15.90 28.65 -0.79
C ASP A 398 -14.58 28.65 -1.58
N GLU A 399 -14.25 27.52 -2.20
CA GLU A 399 -13.08 27.37 -3.05
C GLU A 399 -13.28 26.32 -4.15
N ASP A 400 -12.47 26.40 -5.22
CA ASP A 400 -12.49 25.49 -6.35
C ASP A 400 -11.18 24.70 -6.53
N VAL A 401 -11.18 23.73 -7.44
CA VAL A 401 -10.06 22.77 -7.57
C VAL A 401 -8.83 23.39 -8.24
N ASP A 402 -9.01 24.43 -9.05
CA ASP A 402 -7.96 25.05 -9.85
C ASP A 402 -7.59 26.47 -9.44
N GLY A 403 -8.23 27.01 -8.41
CA GLY A 403 -8.02 28.38 -7.94
C GLY A 403 -8.58 29.42 -8.90
N SER A 404 -9.50 29.06 -9.79
CA SER A 404 -10.11 30.02 -10.72
C SER A 404 -10.97 31.06 -9.98
N GLY A 405 -11.65 30.62 -8.91
CA GLY A 405 -12.40 31.46 -7.98
C GLY A 405 -11.46 32.43 -7.27
N LEU A 406 -10.36 31.92 -6.68
CA LEU A 406 -9.34 32.76 -6.07
C LEU A 406 -8.72 33.76 -7.07
N SER A 407 -8.46 33.34 -8.31
CA SER A 407 -7.93 34.20 -9.36
C SER A 407 -8.90 35.35 -9.69
N LYS A 408 -10.20 35.06 -9.85
CA LYS A 408 -11.24 36.09 -10.06
C LYS A 408 -11.34 37.05 -8.88
N ARG A 409 -11.27 36.54 -7.64
CA ARG A 409 -11.28 37.35 -6.42
C ARG A 409 -10.06 38.27 -6.35
N LEU A 410 -8.88 37.76 -6.68
CA LEU A 410 -7.65 38.55 -6.76
C LEU A 410 -7.72 39.61 -7.87
N GLN A 411 -8.22 39.24 -9.05
CA GLN A 411 -8.37 40.18 -10.16
C GLN A 411 -9.32 41.33 -9.79
N HIS A 412 -10.43 41.01 -9.13
CA HIS A 412 -11.34 42.02 -8.59
C HIS A 412 -10.65 42.88 -7.53
N PHE A 413 -10.00 42.28 -6.52
CA PHE A 413 -9.25 42.98 -5.48
C PHE A 413 -8.25 44.00 -6.07
N TYR A 414 -7.44 43.60 -7.04
CA TYR A 414 -6.47 44.51 -7.66
C TYR A 414 -7.14 45.62 -8.49
N LYS A 415 -8.25 45.31 -9.15
CA LYS A 415 -9.00 46.28 -9.94
C LYS A 415 -9.69 47.33 -9.06
N THR A 416 -10.36 46.93 -7.99
CA THR A 416 -11.10 47.86 -7.11
C THR A 416 -10.19 48.64 -6.16
N GLU A 417 -9.22 47.98 -5.52
CA GLU A 417 -8.42 48.62 -4.48
C GLU A 417 -7.21 49.38 -5.02
N HIS A 418 -6.75 49.04 -6.22
CA HIS A 418 -5.52 49.61 -6.77
C HIS A 418 -5.66 50.17 -8.17
N GLY A 419 -6.86 50.10 -8.78
CA GLY A 419 -7.08 50.60 -10.14
C GLY A 419 -6.17 49.96 -11.20
N THR A 420 -5.57 48.81 -10.91
CA THR A 420 -4.60 48.14 -11.78
C THR A 420 -5.02 46.71 -12.05
N GLU A 421 -5.07 46.34 -13.33
CA GLU A 421 -5.31 44.95 -13.72
C GLU A 421 -3.98 44.19 -13.72
N LYS A 422 -3.86 43.18 -12.85
CA LYS A 422 -2.73 42.25 -12.93
C LYS A 422 -2.89 41.33 -14.12
N LYS A 423 -1.76 41.04 -14.78
CA LYS A 423 -1.70 40.05 -15.86
C LYS A 423 -2.07 38.67 -15.30
N GLN A 424 -2.75 37.87 -16.11
CA GLN A 424 -3.20 36.52 -15.74
C GLN A 424 -2.06 35.64 -15.20
N GLU A 425 -0.87 35.68 -15.83
CA GLU A 425 0.31 34.93 -15.37
C GLU A 425 0.77 35.29 -13.95
N GLU A 426 0.59 36.55 -13.53
CA GLU A 426 0.93 36.96 -12.17
C GLU A 426 -0.10 36.44 -11.16
N LEU A 427 -1.38 36.47 -11.53
CA LEU A 427 -2.46 35.90 -10.72
C LEU A 427 -2.26 34.40 -10.54
N GLU A 428 -1.92 33.66 -11.59
CA GLU A 428 -1.62 32.23 -11.53
C GLU A 428 -0.44 31.92 -10.60
N LYS A 429 0.61 32.75 -10.60
CA LYS A 429 1.73 32.61 -9.65
C LYS A 429 1.28 32.83 -8.21
N ILE A 430 0.40 33.81 -7.96
CA ILE A 430 -0.16 34.07 -6.63
C ILE A 430 -1.05 32.91 -6.18
N VAL A 431 -1.92 32.41 -7.06
CA VAL A 431 -2.80 31.26 -6.79
C VAL A 431 -1.98 30.00 -6.48
N ALA A 432 -0.99 29.66 -7.31
CA ALA A 432 -0.11 28.52 -7.07
C ALA A 432 0.66 28.64 -5.75
N TRP A 433 1.16 29.84 -5.43
CA TRP A 433 1.79 30.12 -4.14
C TRP A 433 0.80 29.91 -2.98
N THR A 434 -0.45 30.33 -3.16
CA THR A 434 -1.50 30.25 -2.14
C THR A 434 -1.91 28.81 -1.86
N PHE A 435 -2.02 27.95 -2.87
CA PHE A 435 -2.25 26.51 -2.67
C PHE A 435 -1.15 25.85 -1.83
N SER A 436 0.08 26.35 -1.90
CA SER A 436 1.19 25.81 -1.10
C SER A 436 1.27 26.40 0.32
N ASN A 437 0.65 27.55 0.56
CA ASN A 437 0.88 28.36 1.77
C ASN A 437 -0.38 28.62 2.60
N GLY A 438 -1.57 28.38 2.05
CA GLY A 438 -2.86 28.70 2.62
C GLY A 438 -3.32 30.13 2.32
N VAL A 439 -4.63 30.30 2.20
CA VAL A 439 -5.31 31.59 1.95
C VAL A 439 -5.04 32.59 3.07
N ASP A 440 -4.87 32.14 4.32
CA ASP A 440 -4.54 33.00 5.45
C ASP A 440 -3.21 33.75 5.28
N LYS A 441 -2.20 33.06 4.73
CA LYS A 441 -0.89 33.70 4.49
C LYS A 441 -0.99 34.68 3.33
N LEU A 442 -1.83 34.41 2.33
CA LEU A 442 -2.14 35.36 1.26
C LEU A 442 -2.83 36.60 1.84
N ASN A 443 -3.86 36.43 2.65
CA ASN A 443 -4.58 37.52 3.31
C ASN A 443 -3.65 38.38 4.17
N LYS A 444 -2.77 37.77 4.97
CA LYS A 444 -1.74 38.50 5.74
C LYS A 444 -0.78 39.30 4.84
N LYS A 445 -0.37 38.73 3.69
CA LYS A 445 0.49 39.43 2.73
C LYS A 445 -0.23 40.60 2.06
N LEU A 446 -1.48 40.41 1.65
CA LEU A 446 -2.29 41.46 1.04
C LEU A 446 -2.56 42.58 2.05
N HIS A 447 -2.97 42.24 3.27
CA HIS A 447 -3.22 43.22 4.32
C HIS A 447 -1.95 44.00 4.69
N LYS A 448 -0.79 43.33 4.84
CA LYS A 448 0.48 44.02 5.11
C LYS A 448 0.89 44.99 3.99
N LYS A 449 0.61 44.64 2.73
CA LYS A 449 1.06 45.42 1.57
C LYS A 449 0.07 46.52 1.16
N TYR A 450 -1.22 46.28 1.36
CA TYR A 450 -2.31 47.06 0.79
C TYR A 450 -3.34 47.53 1.83
N GLY A 451 -3.21 47.12 3.10
CA GLY A 451 -4.14 47.48 4.18
C GLY A 451 -5.47 46.71 4.17
N LYS A 452 -5.72 45.87 3.16
CA LYS A 452 -6.94 45.06 3.00
C LYS A 452 -6.62 43.61 2.65
N SER A 453 -7.49 42.69 3.07
CA SER A 453 -7.44 41.27 2.73
C SER A 453 -8.49 40.91 1.66
N LEU A 454 -8.44 39.70 1.09
CA LEU A 454 -9.46 39.26 0.13
C LEU A 454 -10.85 39.17 0.77
N VAL A 455 -10.91 38.77 2.05
CA VAL A 455 -12.15 38.62 2.81
C VAL A 455 -12.86 39.97 2.95
N ASP A 456 -12.09 41.05 3.18
CA ASP A 456 -12.63 42.41 3.32
C ASP A 456 -13.27 42.91 2.03
N THR A 457 -12.78 42.46 0.87
CA THR A 457 -13.27 42.90 -0.45
C THR A 457 -14.40 42.03 -1.01
N THR A 458 -14.52 40.77 -0.61
CA THR A 458 -15.48 39.83 -1.24
C THR A 458 -16.88 39.88 -0.64
N PHE A 459 -17.01 40.13 0.67
CA PHE A 459 -18.33 40.19 1.31
C PHE A 459 -19.13 41.45 0.95
N ASN A 460 -18.48 42.55 0.59
CA ASN A 460 -19.20 43.77 0.19
C ASN A 460 -19.86 43.66 -1.18
N HIS A 461 -19.29 42.91 -2.13
CA HIS A 461 -19.75 42.93 -3.52
C HIS A 461 -20.73 41.81 -3.90
N MET A 462 -20.67 40.65 -3.22
CA MET A 462 -21.67 39.58 -3.43
C MET A 462 -23.05 39.96 -2.88
N SER A 463 -23.09 40.82 -1.86
CA SER A 463 -24.33 41.36 -1.29
C SER A 463 -25.05 42.32 -2.26
N GLU A 464 -24.30 43.19 -2.95
CA GLU A 464 -24.87 44.22 -3.85
C GLU A 464 -25.24 43.68 -5.24
N SER A 465 -24.64 42.57 -5.67
CA SER A 465 -24.86 42.02 -7.03
C SER A 465 -26.13 41.15 -7.16
N GLN A 466 -26.81 40.83 -6.05
CA GLN A 466 -28.06 40.07 -6.05
C GLN A 466 -29.34 40.94 -5.99
N GLU A 467 -29.26 42.24 -5.70
CA GLU A 467 -30.44 43.12 -5.57
C GLU A 467 -30.87 43.86 -6.85
N HIS A 468 -30.09 43.84 -7.94
CA HIS A 468 -30.34 44.71 -9.11
C HIS A 468 -30.42 44.06 -10.49
N ALA A 469 -30.63 42.74 -10.59
CA ALA A 469 -30.97 42.13 -11.87
C ALA A 469 -32.08 41.08 -11.68
N ALA A 470 -33.31 41.42 -12.08
CA ALA A 470 -34.37 40.45 -12.33
C ALA A 470 -34.28 39.98 -13.80
N PRO A 471 -33.76 38.78 -14.09
CA PRO A 471 -33.95 38.15 -15.39
C PRO A 471 -35.30 37.43 -15.43
N SER A 472 -35.91 37.43 -16.61
CA SER A 472 -37.11 36.67 -16.98
C SER A 472 -36.98 35.17 -16.61
N PRO A 473 -38.11 34.48 -16.32
CA PRO A 473 -38.08 33.11 -15.83
C PRO A 473 -37.61 32.17 -16.95
N VAL A 474 -36.35 31.79 -16.90
CA VAL A 474 -35.86 30.55 -17.49
C VAL A 474 -36.17 29.47 -16.45
N GLU A 475 -36.87 28.41 -16.84
CA GLU A 475 -37.01 27.20 -16.03
C GLU A 475 -35.61 26.71 -15.65
N ILE A 476 -35.19 27.03 -14.42
CA ILE A 476 -34.01 26.44 -13.80
C ILE A 476 -34.48 25.07 -13.33
N GLU A 477 -34.12 24.02 -14.08
CA GLU A 477 -34.21 22.64 -13.58
C GLU A 477 -33.56 22.57 -12.21
N GLU A 478 -34.26 21.94 -11.25
CA GLU A 478 -33.82 21.82 -9.86
C GLU A 478 -32.37 21.31 -9.78
N PRO A 479 -31.56 21.88 -8.87
CA PRO A 479 -30.14 21.60 -8.81
C PRO A 479 -29.90 20.16 -8.37
N CYS A 480 -29.30 19.38 -9.28
CA CYS A 480 -28.82 18.02 -9.02
C CYS A 480 -27.82 18.03 -7.85
N GLU A 481 -28.17 17.34 -6.77
CA GLU A 481 -27.36 17.17 -5.58
C GLU A 481 -26.12 16.31 -5.89
N ILE A 482 -24.98 16.68 -5.32
CA ILE A 482 -23.83 15.76 -5.20
C ILE A 482 -24.37 14.48 -4.53
N PRO A 483 -23.96 13.25 -4.93
CA PRO A 483 -24.61 11.98 -4.56
C PRO A 483 -24.88 11.65 -3.07
N GLU A 484 -24.57 12.54 -2.12
CA GLU A 484 -24.79 12.38 -0.68
C GLU A 484 -26.26 12.08 -0.32
N GLU A 485 -27.26 12.57 -1.07
CA GLU A 485 -28.69 12.23 -0.83
C GLU A 485 -29.10 10.87 -1.41
N GLY A 486 -28.46 10.41 -2.49
CA GLY A 486 -28.67 9.06 -3.05
C GLY A 486 -28.18 7.94 -2.13
N GLU A 487 -27.15 8.20 -1.32
CA GLU A 487 -26.60 7.24 -0.35
C GLU A 487 -27.48 7.04 0.89
N ARG A 488 -28.18 8.10 1.35
CA ARG A 488 -29.18 7.96 2.41
C ARG A 488 -30.31 7.04 1.97
N ASN A 489 -30.82 7.22 0.75
CA ASN A 489 -31.88 6.38 0.20
C ASN A 489 -31.44 4.92 0.02
N THR A 490 -30.23 4.65 -0.49
CA THR A 490 -29.76 3.25 -0.67
C THR A 490 -29.41 2.56 0.64
N THR A 491 -28.93 3.28 1.64
CA THR A 491 -28.64 2.73 2.97
C THR A 491 -29.92 2.44 3.73
N GLN A 492 -30.89 3.35 3.68
CA GLN A 492 -32.23 3.18 4.23
C GLN A 492 -32.95 1.98 3.59
N GLU A 493 -32.97 1.88 2.26
CA GLU A 493 -33.61 0.75 1.56
C GLU A 493 -32.96 -0.61 1.92
N LYS A 494 -31.63 -0.66 2.08
CA LYS A 494 -30.93 -1.87 2.54
C LYS A 494 -31.33 -2.24 3.98
N LEU A 495 -31.45 -1.26 4.87
CA LEU A 495 -31.88 -1.47 6.25
C LEU A 495 -33.34 -1.94 6.33
N GLU A 496 -34.24 -1.29 5.59
CA GLU A 496 -35.65 -1.67 5.49
C GLU A 496 -35.81 -3.12 5.04
N ASN A 497 -35.07 -3.53 4.00
CA ASN A 497 -35.10 -4.90 3.51
C ASN A 497 -34.57 -5.91 4.55
N LYS A 498 -33.50 -5.57 5.29
CA LYS A 498 -32.97 -6.43 6.36
C LYS A 498 -33.98 -6.60 7.49
N LEU A 499 -34.60 -5.51 7.93
CA LEU A 499 -35.63 -5.51 8.99
C LEU A 499 -36.88 -6.28 8.55
N LYS A 500 -37.34 -6.09 7.32
CA LYS A 500 -38.46 -6.83 6.73
C LYS A 500 -38.24 -8.34 6.82
N MET A 501 -37.06 -8.81 6.41
CA MET A 501 -36.69 -10.23 6.47
C MET A 501 -36.54 -10.75 7.90
N PHE A 502 -36.07 -9.90 8.83
CA PHE A 502 -35.95 -10.27 10.24
C PHE A 502 -37.33 -10.43 10.87
N TYR A 503 -38.21 -9.44 10.73
CA TYR A 503 -39.56 -9.48 11.29
C TYR A 503 -40.43 -10.54 10.63
N GLU A 504 -40.31 -10.79 9.32
CA GLU A 504 -40.98 -11.92 8.66
C GLU A 504 -40.68 -13.26 9.35
N LYS A 505 -39.47 -13.44 9.88
CA LYS A 505 -39.04 -14.68 10.52
C LYS A 505 -39.33 -14.72 12.02
N LYS A 506 -39.16 -13.60 12.74
CA LYS A 506 -39.12 -13.56 14.21
C LYS A 506 -40.35 -12.93 14.85
N ALA A 507 -41.00 -11.99 14.18
CA ALA A 507 -42.16 -11.25 14.69
C ALA A 507 -43.04 -10.79 13.50
N PRO A 508 -43.79 -11.70 12.86
CA PRO A 508 -44.55 -11.38 11.65
C PRO A 508 -45.52 -10.20 11.81
N GLU A 509 -46.04 -9.99 13.02
CA GLU A 509 -46.88 -8.85 13.39
C GLU A 509 -46.16 -7.49 13.29
N MET A 510 -44.84 -7.46 13.45
CA MET A 510 -43.99 -6.28 13.25
C MET A 510 -43.55 -6.09 11.79
N ASN A 511 -43.86 -7.03 10.89
CA ASN A 511 -43.51 -6.94 9.48
C ASN A 511 -44.49 -6.05 8.69
N ASN A 512 -44.64 -4.80 9.12
CA ASN A 512 -45.41 -3.77 8.42
C ASN A 512 -44.56 -2.51 8.26
N ASN A 513 -44.85 -1.72 7.23
CA ASN A 513 -44.03 -0.56 6.86
C ASN A 513 -43.84 0.45 8.00
N LYS A 514 -44.85 0.60 8.88
CA LYS A 514 -44.77 1.51 10.02
C LYS A 514 -43.69 1.09 11.02
N HIS A 515 -43.67 -0.18 11.42
CA HIS A 515 -42.69 -0.68 12.39
C HIS A 515 -41.28 -0.76 11.77
N ILE A 516 -41.19 -1.11 10.48
CA ILE A 516 -39.91 -1.12 9.77
C ILE A 516 -39.32 0.30 9.71
N SER A 517 -40.11 1.31 9.34
CA SER A 517 -39.65 2.71 9.31
C SER A 517 -39.20 3.18 10.68
N GLN A 518 -39.97 2.90 11.74
CA GLN A 518 -39.59 3.25 13.12
C GLN A 518 -38.28 2.59 13.56
N ALA A 519 -38.07 1.33 13.19
CA ALA A 519 -36.83 0.63 13.48
C ALA A 519 -35.65 1.20 12.69
N VAL A 520 -35.85 1.64 11.44
CA VAL A 520 -34.80 2.34 10.67
C VAL A 520 -34.44 3.66 11.34
N ASP A 521 -35.44 4.48 11.70
CA ASP A 521 -35.21 5.76 12.37
C ASP A 521 -34.44 5.56 13.68
N GLN A 522 -34.81 4.54 14.45
CA GLN A 522 -34.12 4.17 15.68
C GLN A 522 -32.67 3.72 15.44
N ILE A 523 -32.40 2.97 14.36
CA ILE A 523 -31.04 2.57 13.98
C ILE A 523 -30.21 3.78 13.56
N LEU A 524 -30.80 4.74 12.84
CA LEU A 524 -30.13 5.97 12.42
C LEU A 524 -29.84 6.90 13.62
N GLU A 525 -30.71 6.91 14.63
CA GLU A 525 -30.56 7.72 15.83
C GLU A 525 -29.59 7.11 16.86
N THR A 526 -29.73 5.81 17.15
CA THR A 526 -29.01 5.14 18.25
C THR A 526 -27.83 4.27 17.80
N GLY A 527 -27.71 4.02 16.49
CA GLY A 527 -26.70 3.14 15.91
C GLY A 527 -27.13 1.66 15.87
N VAL A 528 -26.59 0.93 14.88
CA VAL A 528 -26.88 -0.49 14.63
C VAL A 528 -26.54 -1.39 15.84
N GLU A 529 -25.51 -1.06 16.62
CA GLU A 529 -25.08 -1.87 17.76
C GLU A 529 -26.08 -1.83 18.92
N ALA A 530 -26.57 -0.64 19.27
CA ALA A 530 -27.59 -0.46 20.31
C ALA A 530 -28.89 -1.17 19.91
N PHE A 531 -29.30 -1.03 18.66
CA PHE A 531 -30.48 -1.73 18.14
C PHE A 531 -30.30 -3.25 18.13
N ASN A 532 -29.12 -3.76 17.74
CA ASN A 532 -28.84 -5.19 17.79
C ASN A 532 -28.87 -5.76 19.22
N ALA A 533 -28.43 -5.00 20.23
CA ALA A 533 -28.55 -5.42 21.62
C ALA A 533 -30.03 -5.58 22.02
N GLN A 534 -30.89 -4.64 21.64
CA GLN A 534 -32.33 -4.72 21.88
C GLN A 534 -32.98 -5.93 21.19
N LEU A 535 -32.56 -6.23 19.95
CA LEU A 535 -33.05 -7.43 19.24
C LEU A 535 -32.59 -8.73 19.91
N VAL A 536 -31.37 -8.78 20.43
CA VAL A 536 -30.88 -9.95 21.17
C VAL A 536 -31.67 -10.13 22.46
N ASP A 537 -31.92 -9.06 23.21
CA ASP A 537 -32.70 -9.12 24.44
C ASP A 537 -34.16 -9.53 24.19
N THR A 538 -34.75 -9.07 23.08
CA THR A 538 -36.17 -9.32 22.77
C THR A 538 -36.40 -10.65 22.05
N PHE A 539 -35.52 -11.02 21.10
CA PHE A 539 -35.73 -12.13 20.17
C PHE A 539 -34.62 -13.19 20.20
N GLY A 540 -33.58 -13.00 21.01
CA GLY A 540 -32.43 -13.92 21.12
C GLY A 540 -31.50 -13.93 19.89
N GLU A 541 -31.73 -13.05 18.91
CA GLU A 541 -30.95 -12.97 17.67
C GLU A 541 -30.79 -11.50 17.23
N SER A 542 -29.63 -11.16 16.66
CA SER A 542 -29.37 -9.85 16.05
C SER A 542 -29.53 -9.91 14.53
N LEU A 543 -29.56 -8.75 13.86
CA LEU A 543 -29.53 -8.70 12.39
C LEU A 543 -28.26 -9.38 11.83
N VAL A 544 -27.14 -9.24 12.55
CA VAL A 544 -25.84 -9.83 12.18
C VAL A 544 -25.85 -11.35 12.32
N SER A 545 -26.45 -11.90 13.39
CA SER A 545 -26.51 -13.36 13.57
C SER A 545 -27.41 -14.02 12.53
N MET A 546 -28.50 -13.36 12.11
CA MET A 546 -29.37 -13.82 11.03
C MET A 546 -28.62 -13.89 9.68
N GLU A 547 -27.79 -12.90 9.36
CA GLU A 547 -26.96 -12.91 8.14
C GLU A 547 -25.92 -14.03 8.15
N ARG A 548 -25.30 -14.28 9.31
CA ARG A 548 -24.37 -15.42 9.48
C ARG A 548 -25.08 -16.76 9.31
N ALA A 549 -26.28 -16.93 9.87
CA ALA A 549 -27.08 -18.14 9.73
C ALA A 549 -27.49 -18.39 8.26
N ARG A 550 -27.85 -17.34 7.51
CA ARG A 550 -28.17 -17.44 6.09
C ARG A 550 -26.95 -17.79 5.23
N SER A 551 -25.80 -17.24 5.56
CA SER A 551 -24.53 -17.56 4.88
C SER A 551 -24.18 -19.04 5.08
N SER A 552 -24.34 -19.56 6.30
CA SER A 552 -24.18 -20.99 6.60
C SER A 552 -25.18 -21.89 5.84
N THR A 553 -26.46 -21.48 5.77
CA THR A 553 -27.51 -22.26 5.08
C THR A 553 -27.35 -22.24 3.55
N ARG A 554 -26.83 -21.16 2.96
CA ARG A 554 -26.50 -21.10 1.53
C ARG A 554 -25.35 -22.03 1.18
N VAL A 555 -24.37 -22.17 2.07
CA VAL A 555 -23.24 -23.11 1.90
C VAL A 555 -23.74 -24.55 1.94
N SER A 556 -24.60 -24.91 2.91
CA SER A 556 -25.13 -26.28 3.00
C SER A 556 -26.00 -26.68 1.80
N ARG A 557 -26.85 -25.77 1.28
CA ARG A 557 -27.67 -26.04 0.09
C ARG A 557 -26.83 -26.19 -1.19
N ALA A 558 -25.74 -25.44 -1.31
CA ALA A 558 -24.80 -25.58 -2.41
C ALA A 558 -24.07 -26.94 -2.36
N GLU A 559 -23.66 -27.39 -1.16
CA GLU A 559 -23.04 -28.71 -0.96
C GLU A 559 -23.99 -29.87 -1.29
N VAL A 560 -25.26 -29.78 -0.91
CA VAL A 560 -26.29 -30.79 -1.25
C VAL A 560 -26.47 -30.90 -2.77
N LEU A 561 -26.52 -29.77 -3.49
CA LEU A 561 -26.62 -29.76 -4.96
C LEU A 561 -25.37 -30.32 -5.65
N ILE A 562 -24.19 -30.07 -5.09
CA ILE A 562 -22.92 -30.62 -5.57
C ILE A 562 -22.87 -32.14 -5.38
N ASN A 563 -23.29 -32.63 -4.21
CA ASN A 563 -23.34 -34.06 -3.91
C ASN A 563 -24.36 -34.78 -4.80
N ALA A 564 -25.55 -34.19 -5.02
CA ALA A 564 -26.53 -34.73 -5.96
C ALA A 564 -26.00 -34.83 -7.41
N ARG A 565 -25.19 -33.86 -7.86
CA ARG A 565 -24.54 -33.89 -9.17
C ARG A 565 -23.43 -34.94 -9.25
N ARG A 566 -22.66 -35.14 -8.18
CA ARG A 566 -21.65 -36.21 -8.09
C ARG A 566 -22.28 -37.59 -8.15
N SER A 567 -23.36 -37.83 -7.41
CA SER A 567 -24.08 -39.11 -7.46
C SER A 567 -24.56 -39.42 -8.87
N ARG A 568 -25.15 -38.45 -9.59
CA ARG A 568 -25.57 -38.65 -10.99
C ARG A 568 -24.41 -38.92 -11.95
N ALA A 569 -23.24 -38.30 -11.73
CA ALA A 569 -22.06 -38.54 -12.55
C ALA A 569 -21.50 -39.96 -12.35
N VAL A 570 -21.50 -40.46 -11.12
CA VAL A 570 -21.12 -41.85 -10.80
C VAL A 570 -22.10 -42.84 -11.41
N THR A 571 -23.42 -42.60 -11.30
CA THR A 571 -24.41 -43.48 -11.94
C THR A 571 -24.26 -43.50 -13.47
N LYS A 572 -23.88 -42.36 -14.07
CA LYS A 572 -23.64 -42.27 -15.51
C LYS A 572 -22.35 -42.98 -15.93
N SER A 573 -21.30 -42.97 -15.11
CA SER A 573 -20.06 -43.70 -15.41
C SER A 573 -20.23 -45.20 -15.26
N MET A 574 -20.98 -45.68 -14.26
CA MET A 574 -21.29 -47.10 -14.10
C MET A 574 -22.11 -47.65 -15.27
N LYS A 575 -23.10 -46.90 -15.75
CA LYS A 575 -23.85 -47.27 -16.96
C LYS A 575 -22.98 -47.27 -18.22
N LEU A 576 -21.94 -46.43 -18.26
CA LEU A 576 -21.01 -46.40 -19.39
C LEU A 576 -20.06 -47.60 -19.36
N SER A 577 -19.58 -48.02 -18.19
CA SER A 577 -18.74 -49.22 -18.06
C SER A 577 -19.51 -50.49 -18.39
N GLU A 578 -20.77 -50.62 -17.93
CA GLU A 578 -21.63 -51.77 -18.28
C GLU A 578 -21.91 -51.83 -19.80
N SER A 579 -22.01 -50.68 -20.48
CA SER A 579 -22.19 -50.62 -21.94
C SER A 579 -20.91 -50.97 -22.72
N ILE A 580 -19.73 -50.84 -22.13
CA ILE A 580 -18.46 -51.16 -22.78
C ILE A 580 -18.21 -52.67 -22.68
N ASP A 581 -18.51 -53.27 -21.53
CA ASP A 581 -18.32 -54.72 -21.33
C ASP A 581 -19.25 -55.57 -22.22
N HIS A 582 -20.42 -55.07 -22.59
CA HIS A 582 -21.32 -55.75 -23.55
C HIS A 582 -20.94 -55.59 -25.03
N LYS A 583 -19.92 -54.80 -25.37
CA LYS A 583 -19.42 -54.66 -26.76
C LYS A 583 -18.11 -55.40 -27.02
N VAL A 584 -17.57 -56.09 -26.02
CA VAL A 584 -16.26 -56.79 -26.08
C VAL A 584 -16.42 -58.32 -26.07
N VAL A 585 -17.66 -58.82 -26.18
CA VAL A 585 -17.99 -60.23 -26.44
C VAL A 585 -18.73 -60.30 -27.77
#